data_AF-A0A3C0UFS0-F1
#
_entry.id   AF-A0A3C0UFS0-F1
#
_cell.length_a   1.000
_cell.length_b   1.000
_cell.length_c   1.000
_cell.angle_alpha   90.00
_cell.angle_beta   90.00
_cell.angle_gamma   90.00
#
_symmetry.space_group_name_H-M   'P 1'
#
loop_
_entity.id
_entity.type
_entity.pdbx_description
1 polymer ?
#
loop_
_entity_poly.entity_id
_entity_poly.type
_entity_poly.pdbx_seq_one_letter_code
_entity_poly.pdbx_strand_id
1 'polypeptide(L)'
;MGKTDNPEIFGAIHLGSEQAGIQIVQYKTLADVKVIDKAFREVTLGEEIFKTGKISFGTLNEICELLKGYRRMLAEYGVRDYRLFATTAVREARNQRYIVDQIRVKTGFEVEVVDMPREIFYKYI
;
A
#
# COMPACT_ATOMS: atom_id res chain seq x y z
N MET A 1 0.28 19.48 -29.67
CA MET A 1 -0.73 18.45 -29.39
C MET A 1 -1.03 18.51 -27.89
N GLY A 2 -2.18 19.09 -27.51
CA GLY A 2 -2.51 19.35 -26.11
C GLY A 2 -2.77 18.06 -25.34
N LYS A 3 -2.17 17.92 -24.14
CA LYS A 3 -2.60 16.89 -23.18
C LYS A 3 -4.09 17.13 -22.90
N THR A 4 -4.89 16.11 -23.12
CA THR A 4 -6.33 16.08 -22.85
C THR A 4 -6.59 16.56 -21.42
N ASP A 5 -7.53 17.48 -21.23
CA ASP A 5 -7.91 18.08 -19.92
C ASP A 5 -8.69 17.10 -19.00
N ASN A 6 -8.39 15.80 -19.12
CA ASN A 6 -9.00 14.77 -18.31
C ASN A 6 -8.12 14.54 -17.08
N PRO A 7 -8.65 14.65 -15.86
CA PRO A 7 -7.86 14.43 -14.66
C PRO A 7 -7.29 13.02 -14.61
N GLU A 8 -6.03 12.91 -14.18
CA GLU A 8 -5.34 11.64 -13.94
C GLU A 8 -5.85 10.99 -12.65
N ILE A 9 -5.72 9.67 -12.55
CA ILE A 9 -6.12 8.92 -11.35
C ILE A 9 -4.94 8.08 -10.89
N PHE A 10 -4.65 8.13 -9.59
CA PHE A 10 -3.55 7.41 -8.96
C PHE A 10 -4.01 6.66 -7.71
N GLY A 11 -3.41 5.49 -7.48
CA GLY A 11 -3.64 4.68 -6.29
C GLY A 11 -2.47 4.71 -5.33
N ALA A 12 -2.70 5.14 -4.09
CA ALA A 12 -1.73 5.01 -3.01
C ALA A 12 -2.17 3.89 -2.09
N ILE A 13 -1.34 2.85 -1.94
CA ILE A 13 -1.56 1.75 -1.02
C ILE A 13 -0.50 1.81 0.07
N HIS A 14 -0.91 1.65 1.32
CA HIS A 14 -0.06 1.65 2.50
C HIS A 14 -0.21 0.34 3.27
N LEU A 15 0.91 -0.25 3.67
CA LEU A 15 1.02 -1.41 4.54
C LEU A 15 1.86 -1.04 5.77
N GLY A 16 1.18 -0.64 6.84
CA GLY A 16 1.81 -0.25 8.09
C GLY A 16 1.64 -1.28 9.20
N SER A 17 2.19 -0.96 10.37
CA SER A 17 2.19 -1.83 11.53
C SER A 17 0.79 -2.13 12.08
N GLU A 18 -0.12 -1.16 11.99
CA GLU A 18 -1.47 -1.20 12.60
C GLU A 18 -2.60 -1.13 11.56
N GLN A 19 -2.29 -0.62 10.37
CA GLN A 19 -3.28 -0.41 9.33
C GLN A 19 -2.69 -0.68 7.95
N ALA A 20 -3.47 -1.37 7.12
CA ALA A 20 -3.29 -1.41 5.69
C ALA A 20 -4.44 -0.64 5.01
N GLY A 21 -4.16 0.10 3.96
CA GLY A 21 -5.16 0.94 3.31
C GLY A 21 -4.83 1.30 1.87
N ILE A 22 -5.85 1.74 1.15
CA ILE A 22 -5.77 2.30 -0.19
C ILE A 22 -6.50 3.66 -0.22
N GLN A 23 -5.93 4.60 -0.96
CA GLN A 23 -6.60 5.82 -1.40
C GLN A 23 -6.49 5.92 -2.92
N ILE A 24 -7.62 6.21 -3.56
CA ILE A 24 -7.68 6.53 -4.98
C ILE A 24 -7.89 8.02 -5.08
N VAL A 25 -6.97 8.70 -5.74
CA VAL A 25 -6.99 10.15 -5.92
C VAL A 25 -7.13 10.48 -7.39
N GLN A 26 -7.92 11.51 -7.67
CA GLN A 26 -8.02 12.14 -8.96
C GLN A 26 -7.29 13.49 -8.89
N TYR A 27 -6.47 13.81 -9.88
CA TYR A 27 -5.73 15.07 -9.91
C TYR A 27 -5.56 15.64 -11.32
N LYS A 28 -5.51 16.97 -11.41
CA LYS A 28 -5.05 17.68 -12.62
C LYS A 28 -3.68 18.31 -12.42
N THR A 29 -3.44 18.84 -11.22
CA THR A 29 -2.18 19.45 -10.78
C THR A 29 -1.97 19.11 -9.31
N LEU A 30 -0.78 19.39 -8.76
CA LEU A 30 -0.53 19.19 -7.33
C LEU A 30 -1.42 20.05 -6.42
N ALA A 31 -1.98 21.15 -6.93
CA ALA A 31 -2.91 22.01 -6.20
C ALA A 31 -4.37 21.54 -6.29
N ASP A 32 -4.68 20.60 -7.19
CA ASP A 32 -6.02 20.09 -7.46
C ASP A 32 -6.00 18.57 -7.38
N VAL A 33 -5.98 18.08 -6.15
CA VAL A 33 -6.00 16.65 -5.79
C VAL A 33 -7.25 16.39 -4.98
N LYS A 34 -8.03 15.39 -5.40
CA LYS A 34 -9.26 14.95 -4.73
C LYS A 34 -9.20 13.47 -4.44
N VAL A 35 -9.42 13.07 -3.19
CA VAL A 35 -9.67 11.67 -2.84
C VAL A 35 -11.06 11.30 -3.37
N ILE A 36 -11.12 10.32 -4.27
CA ILE A 36 -12.38 9.83 -4.85
C ILE A 36 -12.86 8.54 -4.21
N ASP A 37 -11.95 7.75 -3.63
CA ASP A 37 -12.30 6.60 -2.79
C ASP A 37 -11.17 6.27 -1.81
N LYS A 38 -11.50 5.61 -0.71
CA LYS A 38 -10.55 5.09 0.27
C LYS A 38 -11.12 3.90 1.01
N ALA A 39 -10.25 2.94 1.32
CA ALA A 39 -10.58 1.84 2.19
C ALA A 39 -9.38 1.50 3.08
N PHE A 40 -9.65 1.01 4.28
CA PHE A 40 -8.61 0.53 5.18
C PHE A 40 -9.09 -0.63 6.03
N ARG A 41 -8.13 -1.37 6.57
CA ARG A 41 -8.36 -2.44 7.54
C ARG A 41 -7.25 -2.39 8.60
N GLU A 42 -7.64 -2.60 9.84
CA GLU A 42 -6.69 -2.82 10.94
C GLU A 42 -5.92 -4.14 10.74
N VAL A 43 -4.63 -4.10 11.03
CA VAL A 43 -3.71 -5.24 10.96
C VAL A 43 -2.83 -5.24 12.21
N THR A 44 -2.27 -6.40 12.57
CA THR A 44 -1.48 -6.55 13.79
C THR A 44 0.00 -6.83 13.51
N LEU A 45 0.52 -6.34 12.38
CA LEU A 45 1.89 -6.58 11.94
C LEU A 45 2.92 -6.10 12.97
N GLY A 46 2.69 -4.93 13.57
CA GLY A 46 3.59 -4.38 14.60
C GLY A 46 3.72 -5.29 15.82
N GLU A 47 2.60 -5.84 16.31
CA GLU A 47 2.64 -6.76 17.45
C GLU A 47 3.40 -8.05 17.14
N GLU A 48 3.20 -8.59 15.94
CA GLU A 48 3.84 -9.85 15.54
C GLU A 48 5.35 -9.68 15.37
N ILE A 49 5.77 -8.55 14.79
CA ILE A 49 7.18 -8.14 14.71
C ILE A 49 7.76 -7.93 16.09
N PHE A 50 7.05 -7.25 16.99
CA PHE A 50 7.52 -7.06 18.36
C PHE A 50 7.72 -8.40 19.11
N LYS A 51 6.77 -9.33 18.97
CA LYS A 51 6.80 -10.63 19.67
C LYS A 51 7.81 -11.61 19.07
N THR A 52 7.95 -11.66 17.74
CA THR A 52 8.67 -12.74 17.05
C THR A 52 9.79 -12.26 16.11
N GLY A 53 9.81 -10.99 15.77
CA GLY A 53 10.70 -10.40 14.76
C GLY A 53 10.41 -10.85 13.33
N LYS A 54 9.29 -11.53 13.07
CA LYS A 54 8.89 -12.07 11.76
C LYS A 54 7.40 -11.88 11.54
N ILE A 55 6.98 -11.82 10.28
CA ILE A 55 5.56 -11.96 9.93
C ILE A 55 5.31 -13.42 9.58
N SER A 56 4.34 -14.06 10.24
CA SER A 56 4.01 -15.46 9.96
C SER A 56 3.37 -15.63 8.60
N PHE A 57 3.33 -16.88 8.13
CA PHE A 57 2.67 -17.23 6.90
C PHE A 57 1.15 -16.96 6.92
N GLY A 58 0.51 -17.14 8.08
CA GLY A 58 -0.91 -16.87 8.26
C GLY A 58 -1.21 -15.40 8.01
N THR A 59 -0.54 -14.52 8.76
CA THR A 59 -0.65 -13.07 8.61
C THR A 59 -0.33 -12.62 7.18
N LEU A 60 0.74 -13.15 6.58
CA LEU A 60 1.12 -12.83 5.21
C LEU A 60 0.02 -13.19 4.18
N ASN A 61 -0.64 -14.34 4.35
CA ASN A 61 -1.76 -14.69 3.49
C ASN A 61 -2.94 -13.74 3.66
N GLU A 62 -3.27 -13.35 4.89
CA GLU A 62 -4.33 -12.36 5.15
C GLU A 62 -4.03 -11.01 4.49
N ILE A 63 -2.78 -10.54 4.58
CA ILE A 63 -2.33 -9.34 3.87
C ILE A 63 -2.48 -9.52 2.37
N CYS A 64 -2.07 -10.67 1.80
CA CYS A 64 -2.21 -10.91 0.37
C CYS A 64 -3.67 -10.90 -0.09
N GLU A 65 -4.61 -11.46 0.69
CA GLU A 65 -6.03 -11.40 0.37
C GLU A 65 -6.59 -9.98 0.43
N LEU A 66 -6.18 -9.19 1.43
CA LEU A 66 -6.53 -7.77 1.51
C LEU A 66 -6.03 -6.99 0.29
N LEU A 67 -4.76 -7.19 -0.08
CA LEU A 67 -4.14 -6.53 -1.24
C LEU A 67 -4.84 -6.95 -2.55
N LYS A 68 -5.23 -8.21 -2.73
CA LYS A 68 -6.05 -8.61 -3.89
C LYS A 68 -7.37 -7.84 -3.95
N GLY A 69 -7.97 -7.52 -2.81
CA GLY A 69 -9.11 -6.61 -2.71
C GLY A 69 -8.78 -5.23 -3.28
N TYR A 70 -7.69 -4.61 -2.85
CA TYR A 70 -7.25 -3.31 -3.37
C TYR A 70 -6.91 -3.35 -4.87
N ARG A 71 -6.37 -4.46 -5.38
CA ARG A 71 -6.16 -4.64 -6.83
C ARG A 71 -7.48 -4.61 -7.61
N ARG A 72 -8.54 -5.22 -7.08
CA ARG A 72 -9.87 -5.14 -7.69
C ARG A 72 -10.40 -3.71 -7.69
N MET A 73 -10.27 -3.00 -6.56
CA MET A 73 -10.65 -1.58 -6.49
C MET A 73 -9.88 -0.74 -7.54
N LEU A 74 -8.56 -0.88 -7.65
CA LEU A 74 -7.78 -0.18 -8.67
C LEU A 74 -8.29 -0.47 -10.09
N ALA A 75 -8.62 -1.73 -10.39
CA ALA A 75 -9.13 -2.13 -11.69
C ALA A 75 -10.53 -1.55 -11.98
N GLU A 76 -11.43 -1.56 -10.99
CA GLU A 76 -12.79 -1.01 -11.10
C GLU A 76 -12.77 0.49 -11.41
N TYR A 77 -11.85 1.23 -10.79
CA TYR A 77 -11.65 2.67 -11.04
C TYR A 77 -10.78 2.96 -12.28
N GLY A 78 -10.26 1.93 -12.97
CA GLY A 78 -9.39 2.09 -14.14
C GLY A 78 -8.01 2.68 -13.82
N VAL A 79 -7.54 2.57 -12.57
CA VAL A 79 -6.26 3.08 -12.12
C VAL A 79 -5.12 2.25 -12.70
N ARG A 80 -4.24 2.90 -13.45
CA ARG A 80 -3.05 2.26 -14.06
C ARG A 80 -1.76 2.58 -13.33
N ASP A 81 -1.70 3.75 -12.70
CA ASP A 81 -0.54 4.20 -11.92
C ASP A 81 -0.86 4.12 -10.43
N TYR A 82 -0.04 3.40 -9.69
CA TYR A 82 -0.21 3.20 -8.26
C TYR A 82 1.12 2.86 -7.61
N ARG A 83 1.21 3.08 -6.30
CA ARG A 83 2.34 2.62 -5.48
C ARG A 83 1.84 1.96 -4.21
N LEU A 84 2.50 0.87 -3.84
CA LEU A 84 2.29 0.19 -2.58
C LEU A 84 3.52 0.38 -1.71
N PHE A 85 3.34 1.10 -0.60
CA PHE A 85 4.38 1.39 0.36
C PHE A 85 4.22 0.49 1.58
N ALA A 86 5.32 -0.13 2.00
CA ALA A 86 5.38 -0.82 3.28
C ALA A 86 6.36 -0.10 4.21
N THR A 87 5.97 0.06 5.47
CA THR A 87 6.73 0.88 6.42
C THR A 87 7.43 0.02 7.48
N THR A 88 7.50 0.51 8.73
CA THR A 88 8.26 -0.07 9.84
C THR A 88 8.08 -1.57 10.01
N ALA A 89 6.85 -2.10 10.05
CA ALA A 89 6.65 -3.53 10.31
C ALA A 89 7.29 -4.45 9.24
N VAL A 90 7.19 -4.10 7.96
CA VAL A 90 7.82 -4.90 6.90
C VAL A 90 9.32 -4.65 6.84
N ARG A 91 9.76 -3.41 7.07
CA ARG A 91 11.16 -3.00 7.08
C ARG A 91 11.99 -3.69 8.19
N GLU A 92 11.37 -3.91 9.35
CA GLU A 92 12.03 -4.54 10.49
C GLU A 92 11.86 -6.06 10.54
N ALA A 93 11.03 -6.62 9.66
CA ALA A 93 10.80 -8.06 9.58
C ALA A 93 12.09 -8.79 9.16
N ARG A 94 12.55 -9.75 9.97
CA ARG A 94 13.72 -10.59 9.63
C ARG A 94 13.50 -11.41 8.35
N ASN A 95 12.25 -11.63 7.96
CA ASN A 95 11.85 -12.31 6.73
C ASN A 95 11.30 -11.34 5.66
N GLN A 96 11.70 -10.05 5.68
CA GLN A 96 11.25 -9.02 4.73
C GLN A 96 11.30 -9.47 3.27
N ARG A 97 12.44 -10.03 2.82
CA ARG A 97 12.60 -10.44 1.42
C ARG A 97 11.55 -11.49 1.00
N TYR A 98 11.31 -12.47 1.87
CA TYR A 98 10.28 -13.46 1.65
C TYR A 98 8.88 -12.83 1.57
N ILE A 99 8.56 -11.89 2.47
CA ILE A 99 7.28 -11.18 2.48
C ILE A 99 7.06 -10.43 1.17
N VAL A 100 8.03 -9.63 0.75
CA VAL A 100 7.96 -8.84 -0.50
C VAL A 100 7.79 -9.75 -1.71
N ASP A 101 8.57 -10.83 -1.79
CA ASP A 101 8.47 -11.79 -2.90
C ASP A 101 7.10 -12.48 -2.93
N GLN A 102 6.56 -12.88 -1.78
CA GLN A 102 5.24 -13.50 -1.70
C GLN A 102 4.11 -12.53 -2.07
N ILE A 103 4.19 -11.27 -1.63
CA ILE A 103 3.21 -10.25 -2.04
C ILE A 103 3.24 -10.11 -3.57
N ARG A 104 4.42 -9.97 -4.17
CA ARG A 104 4.55 -9.88 -5.63
C ARG A 104 3.97 -11.11 -6.33
N VAL A 105 4.31 -12.32 -5.90
CA VAL A 105 3.84 -13.57 -6.54
C VAL A 105 2.32 -13.75 -6.40
N LYS A 106 1.76 -13.47 -5.22
CA LYS A 106 0.34 -13.75 -4.93
C LYS A 106 -0.61 -12.65 -5.40
N THR A 107 -0.12 -11.42 -5.51
CA THR A 107 -0.96 -10.24 -5.77
C THR A 107 -0.55 -9.49 -7.02
N GLY A 108 0.71 -9.61 -7.45
CA GLY A 108 1.31 -8.83 -8.53
C GLY A 108 1.72 -7.41 -8.12
N PHE A 109 1.65 -7.03 -6.84
CA PHE A 109 2.12 -5.73 -6.38
C PHE A 109 3.63 -5.74 -6.18
N GLU A 110 4.28 -4.67 -6.64
CA GLU A 110 5.62 -4.34 -6.20
C GLU A 110 5.52 -3.53 -4.90
N VAL A 111 6.28 -3.98 -3.89
CA VAL A 111 6.30 -3.37 -2.57
C VAL A 111 7.51 -2.46 -2.48
N GLU A 112 7.27 -1.18 -2.25
CA GLU A 112 8.32 -0.24 -1.89
C GLU A 112 8.44 -0.15 -0.37
N VAL A 113 9.53 -0.69 0.16
CA VAL A 113 9.84 -0.58 1.58
C VAL A 113 10.47 0.79 1.82
N VAL A 114 9.78 1.66 2.55
CA VAL A 114 10.18 3.06 2.73
C VAL A 114 10.82 3.32 4.09
N ASP A 115 11.73 4.27 4.14
CA ASP A 115 12.42 4.71 5.36
C ASP A 115 11.51 5.61 6.24
N MET A 116 11.84 5.70 7.53
CA MET A 116 11.06 6.43 8.54
C MET A 116 10.72 7.90 8.17
N PRO A 117 11.61 8.71 7.54
CA PRO A 117 11.27 10.07 7.13
C PRO A 117 10.13 10.13 6.10
N ARG A 118 10.07 9.16 5.17
CA ARG A 118 8.95 9.07 4.20
C ARG A 118 7.68 8.60 4.89
N GLU A 119 7.78 7.67 5.83
CA GLU A 119 6.64 7.21 6.62
C GLU A 119 5.96 8.34 7.41
N ILE A 120 6.75 9.22 8.05
CA ILE A 120 6.22 10.42 8.72
C ILE A 120 5.54 11.35 7.69
N PHE A 121 6.18 11.59 6.55
CA PHE A 121 5.60 12.42 5.50
C PHE A 121 4.22 11.92 5.04
N TYR A 122 4.05 10.61 4.85
CA TYR A 122 2.76 10.01 4.45
C TYR A 122 1.70 9.98 5.54
N LYS A 123 2.08 10.05 6.82
CA LYS A 123 1.11 10.06 7.93
C LYS A 123 0.50 11.43 8.21
N TYR A 124 1.19 12.51 7.86
CA TYR A 124 0.86 13.88 8.29
C TYR A 124 0.51 14.84 7.15
N ILE A 125 0.38 14.34 5.91
CA ILE A 125 -0.10 15.08 4.74
C ILE A 125 -1.28 14.30 4.14
#